data_AF-A0A935I8D8-F1
#
_entry.id   AF-A0A935I8D8-F1
#
_cell.length_a   1.000
_cell.length_b   1.000
_cell.length_c   1.000
_cell.angle_alpha   90.00
_cell.angle_beta   90.00
_cell.angle_gamma   90.00
#
_symmetry.space_group_name_H-M   'P 1'
#
loop_
_entity.id
_entity.type
_entity.pdbx_description
1 polymer ?
#
loop_
_entity_poly.entity_id
_entity_poly.type
_entity_poly.pdbx_seq_one_letter_code
_entity_poly.pdbx_strand_id
1 'polypeptide(L)'
;MRFQPNSKYNSVLTGIIVGLLLPFIGYAILLLIYDQIDTWILENSEGVQGDFRERTIGLIAIILNVLPLQYFYKKYWDNAMRGIVFPTLIFVGLWMYLYGFELLNL
;
A
#
# COMPACT_ATOMS: atom_id res chain seq x y z
N MET A 1 -5.23 27.21 17.37
CA MET A 1 -3.96 26.47 17.62
C MET A 1 -4.30 25.03 17.93
N ARG A 2 -3.99 24.08 17.05
CA ARG A 2 -4.13 22.64 17.36
C ARG A 2 -2.88 22.21 18.15
N PHE A 3 -3.09 21.63 19.33
CA PHE A 3 -2.00 21.12 20.17
C PHE A 3 -1.34 19.94 19.45
N GLN A 4 -0.14 20.13 18.94
CA GLN A 4 0.70 19.03 18.43
C GLN A 4 1.49 18.47 19.61
N PRO A 5 1.26 17.22 20.03
CA PRO A 5 2.08 16.61 21.07
C PRO A 5 3.54 16.57 20.57
N ASN A 6 4.47 17.08 21.36
CA ASN A 6 5.91 17.05 21.07
C ASN A 6 6.42 15.59 21.18
N SER A 7 6.12 14.80 20.16
CA SER A 7 6.53 13.41 20.03
C SER A 7 7.77 13.35 19.16
N LYS A 8 8.85 12.73 19.66
CA LYS A 8 10.07 12.46 18.88
C LYS A 8 9.79 11.68 17.59
N TYR A 9 8.65 10.99 17.52
CA TYR A 9 8.21 10.19 16.39
C TYR A 9 7.41 10.99 15.35
N ASN A 10 7.07 12.26 15.62
CA ASN A 10 6.40 13.14 14.66
C ASN A 10 7.43 13.78 13.69
N SER A 11 8.15 12.90 12.97
CA SER A 11 9.11 13.31 11.95
C SER A 11 8.62 12.86 10.58
N VAL A 12 8.96 13.64 9.55
CA VAL A 12 8.69 13.28 8.15
C VAL A 12 9.34 11.94 7.81
N LEU A 13 10.54 11.68 8.36
CA LEU A 13 11.28 10.44 8.16
C LEU A 13 10.55 9.21 8.70
N THR A 14 9.94 9.32 9.89
CA THR A 14 9.08 8.25 10.44
C THR A 14 7.89 7.97 9.52
N GLY A 15 7.28 9.01 8.97
CA GLY A 15 6.21 8.88 7.98
C GLY A 15 6.65 8.16 6.71
N ILE A 16 7.83 8.49 6.19
CA ILE A 16 8.40 7.87 4.98
C ILE A 16 8.65 6.39 5.21
N ILE A 17 9.30 6.03 6.33
CA ILE A 17 9.63 4.63 6.65
C ILE A 17 8.34 3.81 6.78
N VAL A 18 7.34 4.31 7.50
CA VAL A 18 6.07 3.59 7.69
C VAL A 18 5.30 3.50 6.38
N GLY A 19 5.22 4.57 5.61
CA GLY A 19 4.56 4.58 4.30
C GLY A 19 5.24 3.73 3.24
N LEU A 20 6.49 3.30 3.46
CA LEU A 20 7.24 2.41 2.57
C LEU A 20 7.20 0.95 3.03
N LEU A 21 7.33 0.70 4.33
CA LEU A 21 7.29 -0.65 4.88
C LEU A 21 5.88 -1.25 4.82
N LEU A 22 4.85 -0.45 5.13
CA LEU A 22 3.49 -0.96 5.21
C LEU A 22 2.92 -1.51 3.89
N PRO A 23 3.02 -0.81 2.74
CA PRO A 23 2.52 -1.34 1.48
C PRO A 23 3.40 -2.50 0.98
N PHE A 24 4.70 -2.50 1.27
CA PHE A 24 5.60 -3.62 0.95
C PHE A 24 5.22 -4.90 1.71
N ILE A 25 5.06 -4.80 3.03
CA ILE A 25 4.62 -5.92 3.88
C ILE A 25 3.19 -6.31 3.53
N GLY A 26 2.30 -5.34 3.31
CA GLY A 26 0.92 -5.56 2.92
C GLY A 26 0.81 -6.34 1.61
N TYR A 27 1.62 -5.99 0.61
CA TYR A 27 1.69 -6.73 -0.66
C TYR A 27 2.14 -8.18 -0.46
N ALA A 28 3.22 -8.40 0.30
CA ALA A 28 3.71 -9.75 0.58
C ALA A 28 2.67 -10.61 1.33
N ILE A 29 2.01 -10.04 2.34
CA ILE A 29 0.95 -10.74 3.09
C ILE A 29 -0.24 -11.04 2.19
N LEU A 30 -0.68 -10.09 1.37
CA LEU A 30 -1.79 -10.29 0.45
C LEU A 30 -1.48 -11.39 -0.58
N LEU A 31 -0.24 -11.46 -1.09
CA LEU A 31 0.19 -12.56 -1.95
C LEU A 31 0.11 -13.91 -1.23
N LEU A 32 0.59 -14.01 0.01
CA LEU A 32 0.53 -15.25 0.79
C LEU A 32 -0.91 -15.69 1.09
N ILE A 33 -1.77 -14.75 1.48
CA ILE A 33 -3.20 -15.01 1.70
C ILE A 33 -3.83 -15.48 0.40
N TYR A 34 -3.51 -14.83 -0.71
CA TYR A 34 -4.07 -15.18 -2.01
C TYR A 34 -3.60 -16.54 -2.49
N ASP A 35 -2.32 -16.88 -2.34
CA ASP A 35 -1.77 -18.21 -2.68
C ASP A 35 -2.45 -19.33 -1.87
N GLN A 36 -2.71 -19.05 -0.59
CA GLN A 36 -3.52 -19.95 0.24
C GLN A 36 -4.97 -20.05 -0.27
N ILE A 37 -5.59 -18.95 -0.66
CA ILE A 37 -6.95 -19.01 -1.24
C ILE A 37 -6.95 -19.77 -2.57
N ASP A 38 -5.94 -19.56 -3.41
CA ASP A 38 -5.77 -20.18 -4.72
C ASP A 38 -5.67 -21.70 -4.56
N THR A 39 -4.81 -22.19 -3.66
CA THR A 39 -4.69 -23.64 -3.38
C THR A 39 -5.98 -24.28 -2.87
N TRP A 40 -6.84 -23.54 -2.16
CA TRP A 40 -8.13 -24.03 -1.67
C TRP A 40 -9.24 -23.95 -2.73
N ILE A 41 -9.14 -23.02 -3.70
CA ILE A 41 -10.16 -22.80 -4.74
C ILE A 41 -9.83 -23.55 -6.05
N LEU A 42 -8.55 -23.77 -6.36
CA LEU A 42 -8.06 -24.41 -7.60
C LEU A 42 -8.40 -25.90 -7.75
N GLU A 43 -9.11 -26.53 -6.83
CA GLU A 43 -9.77 -27.80 -7.14
C GLU A 43 -10.88 -27.65 -8.19
N ASN A 44 -11.40 -26.44 -8.49
CA ASN A 44 -12.58 -26.30 -9.35
C ASN A 44 -12.65 -25.12 -10.35
N SER A 45 -11.64 -24.27 -10.53
CA SER A 45 -11.76 -23.16 -11.52
C SER A 45 -10.51 -22.91 -12.35
N GLU A 46 -10.69 -23.03 -13.66
CA GLU A 46 -9.74 -22.62 -14.70
C GLU A 46 -9.48 -21.10 -14.63
N GLY A 47 -8.25 -20.76 -14.27
CA GLY A 47 -7.51 -19.62 -14.84
C GLY A 47 -8.15 -18.23 -14.74
N VAL A 48 -8.25 -17.66 -13.55
CA VAL A 48 -8.21 -16.19 -13.43
C VAL A 48 -6.78 -15.74 -13.71
N GLN A 49 -6.58 -15.17 -14.90
CA GLN A 49 -5.29 -14.75 -15.47
C GLN A 49 -4.40 -14.03 -14.44
N GLY A 50 -3.20 -14.57 -14.20
CA GLY A 50 -2.27 -14.11 -13.15
C GLY A 50 -1.92 -12.63 -13.19
N ASP A 51 -2.04 -11.99 -14.34
CA ASP A 51 -1.77 -10.56 -14.54
C ASP A 51 -2.84 -9.65 -13.89
N PHE A 52 -4.13 -10.03 -13.96
CA PHE A 52 -5.19 -9.29 -13.26
C PHE A 52 -5.07 -9.39 -11.73
N ARG A 53 -4.49 -10.50 -11.24
CA ARG A 53 -4.20 -10.76 -9.83
C ARG A 53 -3.14 -9.81 -9.28
N GLU A 54 -1.99 -9.73 -9.94
CA GLU A 54 -0.88 -8.90 -9.44
C GLU A 54 -1.23 -7.41 -9.44
N ARG A 55 -2.01 -6.97 -10.44
CA ARG A 55 -2.55 -5.61 -10.55
C ARG A 55 -3.45 -5.23 -9.37
N THR A 56 -4.44 -6.06 -9.08
CA THR A 56 -5.42 -5.79 -8.00
C THR A 56 -4.79 -5.88 -6.61
N ILE A 57 -3.94 -6.88 -6.37
CA ILE A 57 -3.19 -7.03 -5.11
C ILE A 57 -2.26 -5.82 -4.90
N GLY A 58 -1.60 -5.35 -5.97
CA GLY A 58 -0.77 -4.14 -5.93
C GLY A 58 -1.56 -2.89 -5.51
N LEU A 59 -2.75 -2.67 -6.08
CA LEU A 59 -3.61 -1.54 -5.69
C LEU A 59 -4.06 -1.64 -4.23
N ILE A 60 -4.50 -2.81 -3.79
CA ILE A 60 -4.95 -3.02 -2.40
C ILE A 60 -3.79 -2.76 -1.43
N ALA A 61 -2.59 -3.23 -1.76
CA ALA A 61 -1.39 -2.98 -0.97
C ALA A 61 -1.07 -1.48 -0.83
N ILE A 62 -1.22 -0.71 -1.92
CA ILE A 62 -1.04 0.75 -1.88
C ILE A 62 -2.12 1.42 -1.02
N ILE A 63 -3.38 0.98 -1.16
CA ILE A 63 -4.50 1.53 -0.37
C ILE A 63 -4.34 1.24 1.13
N LEU A 64 -3.65 0.16 1.53
CA LEU A 64 -3.35 -0.11 2.94
C LEU A 64 -2.58 1.02 3.63
N ASN A 65 -1.89 1.91 2.90
CA ASN A 65 -1.28 3.12 3.48
C ASN A 65 -2.28 4.07 4.15
N VAL A 66 -3.58 3.93 3.88
CA VAL A 66 -4.63 4.67 4.60
C VAL A 66 -4.67 4.29 6.09
N LEU A 67 -4.31 3.07 6.47
CA LEU A 67 -4.31 2.61 7.87
C LEU A 67 -3.36 3.43 8.77
N PRO A 68 -2.05 3.56 8.48
CA PRO A 68 -1.16 4.39 9.27
C PRO A 68 -1.50 5.88 9.15
N LEU A 69 -2.06 6.32 8.02
CA LEU A 69 -2.50 7.70 7.83
C LEU A 69 -3.64 8.05 8.80
N GLN A 70 -4.63 7.16 8.95
CA GLN A 70 -5.72 7.33 9.91
C GLN A 70 -5.21 7.24 11.36
N TYR A 71 -4.24 6.37 11.64
CA TYR A 71 -3.62 6.28 12.96
C TYR A 71 -2.84 7.56 13.35
N PHE A 72 -2.03 8.11 12.43
CA PHE A 72 -1.29 9.35 12.65
C PHE A 72 -2.21 10.58 12.69
N TYR A 73 -3.32 10.56 11.94
CA TYR A 73 -4.35 11.57 12.03
C TYR A 73 -4.95 11.66 13.44
N LYS A 74 -5.29 10.51 14.05
CA LYS A 74 -5.81 10.45 15.41
C LYS A 74 -4.80 10.92 16.46
N LYS A 75 -3.50 10.79 16.19
CA LYS A 75 -2.40 11.25 17.06
C LYS A 75 -1.94 12.68 16.80
N TYR A 76 -2.53 13.39 15.83
CA TYR A 76 -2.14 14.75 15.43
C TYR A 76 -0.66 14.86 15.00
N TRP A 77 -0.13 13.83 14.34
CA TRP A 77 1.26 13.80 13.85
C TRP A 77 1.35 14.30 12.40
N ASP A 78 1.11 15.60 12.21
CA ASP A 78 1.01 16.21 10.87
C ASP A 78 2.28 16.04 10.01
N ASN A 79 3.47 16.04 10.62
CA ASN A 79 4.73 15.86 9.89
C ASN A 79 4.91 14.42 9.42
N ALA A 80 4.57 13.44 10.26
CA ALA A 80 4.60 12.03 9.88
C ALA A 80 3.55 11.73 8.80
N MET A 81 2.35 12.34 8.87
CA MET A 81 1.33 12.20 7.83
C MET A 81 1.84 12.68 6.46
N ARG A 82 2.49 13.85 6.40
CA ARG A 82 3.11 14.36 5.16
C ARG A 82 4.18 13.40 4.62
N GLY A 83 4.93 12.78 5.52
CA GLY A 83 5.94 11.77 5.18
C GLY A 83 5.36 10.52 4.52
N ILE A 84 4.12 10.11 4.83
CA ILE A 84 3.47 8.95 4.18
C ILE A 84 3.06 9.26 2.73
N VAL A 85 2.70 10.51 2.44
CA VAL A 85 2.17 10.88 1.11
C VAL A 85 3.22 10.63 0.01
N PHE A 86 4.48 11.00 0.26
CA PHE A 86 5.58 10.83 -0.69
C PHE A 86 5.78 9.37 -1.17
N PRO A 87 6.02 8.38 -0.29
CA PRO A 87 6.16 6.99 -0.72
C PRO A 87 4.88 6.46 -1.37
N THR A 88 3.70 6.86 -0.90
CA THR A 88 2.43 6.42 -1.50
C THR A 88 2.32 6.88 -2.96
N LEU A 89 2.68 8.13 -3.26
CA LEU A 89 2.72 8.64 -4.64
C LEU A 89 3.75 7.91 -5.50
N ILE A 90 4.91 7.56 -4.95
CA ILE A 90 5.93 6.78 -5.65
C ILE A 90 5.40 5.38 -6.00
N PHE A 91 4.75 4.69 -5.05
CA PHE A 91 4.15 3.39 -5.33
C PHE A 91 3.04 3.47 -6.38
N VAL A 92 2.18 4.48 -6.32
CA VAL A 92 1.16 4.69 -7.36
C VAL A 92 1.82 4.93 -8.72
N GLY A 93 2.85 5.77 -8.78
CA GLY A 93 3.61 6.02 -10.01
C GLY A 93 4.28 4.77 -10.57
N LEU A 94 4.91 3.96 -9.72
CA LEU A 94 5.51 2.67 -10.11
C LEU A 94 4.45 1.68 -10.59
N TRP A 95 3.32 1.58 -9.90
CA TRP A 95 2.21 0.72 -10.31
C TRP A 95 1.63 1.15 -11.66
N MET A 96 1.44 2.46 -11.86
CA MET A 96 1.02 3.03 -13.14
C MET A 96 2.05 2.80 -14.25
N TYR A 97 3.35 2.83 -13.94
CA TYR A 97 4.39 2.55 -14.92
C TYR A 97 4.41 1.07 -15.35
N LEU A 98 4.25 0.15 -14.41
CA LEU A 98 4.27 -1.28 -14.68
C LEU A 98 2.99 -1.76 -15.38
N TYR A 99 1.83 -1.40 -14.85
CA TYR A 99 0.55 -1.94 -15.31
C TYR A 99 -0.27 -0.95 -16.14
N GLY A 100 -0.10 0.35 -15.91
CA GLY A 100 -0.85 1.39 -16.63
C GLY A 100 -0.44 1.52 -18.09
N PHE A 101 0.84 1.31 -18.44
CA PHE A 101 1.26 1.26 -19.84
C PHE A 101 0.74 0.03 -20.56
N GLU A 102 0.66 -1.11 -19.87
CA GLU A 102 0.12 -2.36 -20.43
C GLU A 102 -1.39 -2.28 -20.69
N LEU A 103 -2.12 -1.44 -19.94
CA LEU A 103 -3.53 -1.12 -20.18
C LEU A 103 -3.75 -0.06 -21.28
N LEU A 104 -2.78 0.83 -21.52
CA LEU A 104 -2.85 1.89 -22.53
C LEU A 104 -2.39 1.45 -23.92
N ASN A 105 -1.60 0.37 -24.01
CA ASN A 105 -1.18 -0.25 -25.27
C ASN A 105 -2.25 -1.24 -25.76
N LEU A 106 -3.46 -0.72 -26.00
CA LEU A 106 -4.60 -1.42 -26.63
C LEU A 106 -4.22 -2.07 -27.97
#